data_AF-A0A2E0MF94-F1
#
_entry.id   AF-A0A2E0MF94-F1
#
_cell.length_a   1.000
_cell.length_b   1.000
_cell.length_c   1.000
_cell.angle_alpha   90.00
_cell.angle_beta   90.00
_cell.angle_gamma   90.00
#
_symmetry.space_group_name_H-M   'P 1'
#
loop_
_entity.id
_entity.type
_entity.pdbx_description
1 polymer ?
#
loop_
_entity_poly.entity_id
_entity_poly.type
_entity_poly.pdbx_seq_one_letter_code
_entity_poly.pdbx_strand_id
1 'polypeptide(L)'
;MTLKTILPIILTAIFSLGLLFTGQWSKKISLAVSENKYISTQFNFQTIILLITGISILATYLLNKQSFANYFSFGQISASGNELKWFGIKQGDTWLKTGLSLCIVITIVTAIFLYFQLKAINPNWKSLQSGIFWILLFSLSNSFGEEMIFRLGIVSPLSGQLAPTTIFIISAVLFGIPHFAGMPNGIIGVTLAGILGFILAKSMHETNGFFWAWVIHFLQDVLIIGTMFLMNENTSS
;
A
#
# COMPACT_ATOMS: atom_id res chain seq x y z
N MET A 1 -3.50 28.04 -2.90
CA MET A 1 -3.96 26.65 -3.19
C MET A 1 -5.49 26.66 -3.17
N THR A 2 -6.16 26.02 -4.12
CA THR A 2 -7.63 26.05 -4.26
C THR A 2 -8.27 24.96 -3.38
N LEU A 3 -9.57 25.07 -3.07
CA LEU A 3 -10.29 24.01 -2.33
C LEU A 3 -10.17 22.65 -3.04
N LYS A 4 -10.21 22.64 -4.38
CA LYS A 4 -10.04 21.44 -5.21
C LYS A 4 -8.67 20.75 -5.06
N THR A 5 -7.63 21.48 -4.66
CA THR A 5 -6.28 20.94 -4.45
C THR A 5 -5.99 20.61 -2.99
N ILE A 6 -6.59 21.35 -2.05
CA ILE A 6 -6.40 21.11 -0.60
C ILE A 6 -7.24 19.92 -0.11
N LEU A 7 -8.50 19.83 -0.55
CA LEU A 7 -9.46 18.88 0.01
C LEU A 7 -9.06 17.41 -0.16
N PRO A 8 -8.52 16.94 -1.31
CA PRO A 8 -8.04 15.57 -1.44
C PRO A 8 -6.93 15.23 -0.43
N ILE A 9 -6.00 16.17 -0.23
CA ILE A 9 -4.87 16.01 0.70
C ILE A 9 -5.38 15.88 2.14
N ILE A 10 -6.31 16.74 2.55
CA ILE A 10 -6.91 16.70 3.88
C ILE A 10 -7.67 15.38 4.09
N LEU A 11 -8.48 14.94 3.11
CA LEU A 11 -9.24 13.71 3.24
C LEU A 11 -8.34 12.48 3.34
N THR A 12 -7.31 12.37 2.48
CA THR A 12 -6.32 11.28 2.60
C THR A 12 -5.57 11.34 3.93
N ALA A 13 -5.23 12.52 4.43
CA ALA A 13 -4.62 12.66 5.77
C ALA A 13 -5.57 12.20 6.89
N ILE A 14 -6.86 12.51 6.81
CA ILE A 14 -7.88 12.03 7.76
C ILE A 14 -8.01 10.50 7.70
N PHE A 15 -8.08 9.91 6.50
CA PHE A 15 -8.13 8.46 6.35
C PHE A 15 -6.87 7.80 6.88
N SER A 16 -5.69 8.38 6.61
CA SER A 16 -4.40 7.94 7.14
C SER A 16 -4.37 7.94 8.66
N LEU A 17 -4.88 9.01 9.30
CA LEU A 17 -5.05 9.05 10.76
C LEU A 17 -6.02 7.94 11.23
N GLY A 18 -7.13 7.73 10.53
CA GLY A 18 -8.05 6.63 10.80
C GLY A 18 -7.37 5.26 10.76
N LEU A 19 -6.49 5.03 9.78
CA LEU A 19 -5.69 3.80 9.68
C LEU A 19 -4.81 3.57 10.92
N LEU A 20 -4.25 4.62 11.53
CA LEU A 20 -3.45 4.47 12.77
C LEU A 20 -4.28 3.98 13.97
N PHE A 21 -5.59 4.26 14.01
CA PHE A 21 -6.47 3.84 15.09
C PHE A 21 -7.15 2.49 14.84
N THR A 22 -7.03 1.92 13.64
CA THR A 22 -7.64 0.63 13.27
C THR A 22 -7.28 -0.49 14.23
N GLY A 23 -6.03 -0.57 14.71
CA GLY A 23 -5.60 -1.57 15.68
C GLY A 23 -6.26 -1.45 17.06
N GLN A 24 -6.73 -0.27 17.45
CA GLN A 24 -7.51 -0.07 18.68
C GLN A 24 -8.99 -0.39 18.46
N TRP A 25 -9.52 0.00 17.30
CA TRP A 25 -10.92 -0.26 16.94
C TRP A 25 -11.17 -1.74 16.68
N SER A 26 -10.21 -2.46 16.08
CA SER A 26 -10.33 -3.89 15.80
C SER A 26 -10.46 -4.73 17.06
N LYS A 27 -9.86 -4.30 18.18
CA LYS A 27 -10.00 -4.95 19.50
C LYS A 27 -11.42 -4.90 20.05
N LYS A 28 -12.26 -3.97 19.57
CA LYS A 28 -13.68 -3.89 19.94
C LYS A 28 -14.56 -4.83 19.12
N ILE A 29 -14.02 -5.37 18.04
CA ILE A 29 -14.67 -6.37 17.20
C ILE A 29 -14.19 -7.74 17.67
N SER A 30 -15.13 -8.63 17.98
CA SER A 30 -14.85 -9.96 18.53
C SER A 30 -15.25 -11.08 17.56
N LEU A 31 -15.06 -10.89 16.26
CA LEU A 31 -15.24 -11.98 15.29
C LEU A 31 -14.02 -12.90 15.35
N ALA A 32 -14.27 -14.19 15.55
CA ALA A 32 -13.25 -15.24 15.54
C ALA A 32 -13.45 -16.11 14.30
N VAL A 33 -12.58 -15.96 13.31
CA VAL A 33 -12.64 -16.70 12.02
C VAL A 33 -11.63 -17.85 11.96
N SER A 34 -10.73 -17.92 12.93
CA SER A 34 -9.72 -18.97 13.09
C SER A 34 -9.36 -19.13 14.56
N GLU A 35 -8.94 -20.33 14.96
CA GLU A 35 -8.33 -20.61 16.27
C GLU A 35 -7.03 -19.80 16.47
N ASN A 36 -6.38 -19.43 15.37
CA ASN A 36 -5.23 -18.55 15.40
C ASN A 36 -5.67 -17.10 15.72
N LYS A 37 -5.24 -16.59 16.87
CA LYS A 37 -5.58 -15.24 17.36
C LYS A 37 -5.07 -14.13 16.44
N TYR A 38 -3.90 -14.30 15.83
CA TYR A 38 -3.37 -13.32 14.88
C TYR A 38 -4.25 -13.23 13.64
N ILE A 39 -4.69 -14.37 13.08
CA ILE A 39 -5.60 -14.39 11.93
C ILE A 39 -6.92 -13.68 12.25
N SER A 40 -7.55 -14.01 13.39
CA SER A 40 -8.81 -13.36 13.78
C SER A 40 -8.64 -11.86 14.04
N THR A 41 -7.50 -11.45 14.62
CA THR A 41 -7.18 -10.03 14.82
C THR A 41 -7.00 -9.30 13.50
N GLN A 42 -6.26 -9.89 12.55
CA GLN A 42 -6.07 -9.34 11.21
C GLN A 42 -7.37 -9.28 10.42
N PHE A 43 -8.25 -10.26 10.56
CA PHE A 43 -9.57 -10.22 9.93
C PHE A 43 -10.39 -9.00 10.37
N ASN A 44 -10.43 -8.73 11.69
CA ASN A 44 -11.12 -7.57 12.25
C ASN A 44 -10.47 -6.25 11.82
N PHE A 45 -9.13 -6.24 11.76
CA PHE A 45 -8.37 -5.10 11.27
C PHE A 45 -8.69 -4.78 9.79
N GLN A 46 -8.65 -5.79 8.91
CA GLN A 46 -8.95 -5.63 7.48
C GLN A 46 -10.40 -5.23 7.23
N THR A 47 -11.34 -5.70 8.05
CA THR A 47 -12.75 -5.27 7.96
C THR A 47 -12.88 -3.75 8.12
N ILE A 48 -12.18 -3.16 9.08
CA ILE A 48 -12.20 -1.72 9.32
C ILE A 48 -11.49 -0.97 8.19
N ILE A 49 -10.33 -1.46 7.74
CA ILE A 49 -9.62 -0.86 6.59
C ILE A 49 -10.52 -0.80 5.37
N LEU A 50 -11.19 -1.89 5.01
CA LEU A 50 -12.07 -1.94 3.84
C LEU A 50 -13.26 -0.98 3.96
N LEU A 51 -13.80 -0.75 5.17
CA LEU A 51 -14.82 0.28 5.40
C LEU A 51 -14.26 1.69 5.14
N ILE A 52 -13.09 2.00 5.67
CA ILE A 52 -12.41 3.30 5.43
C ILE A 52 -12.12 3.45 3.93
N THR A 53 -11.63 2.40 3.28
CA THR A 53 -11.38 2.34 1.85
C THR A 53 -12.65 2.64 1.04
N GLY A 54 -13.78 2.02 1.37
CA GLY A 54 -15.06 2.29 0.70
C GLY A 54 -15.46 3.76 0.78
N ILE A 55 -15.28 4.39 1.96
CA ILE A 55 -15.53 5.83 2.16
C ILE A 55 -14.54 6.66 1.34
N SER A 56 -13.25 6.28 1.31
CA SER A 56 -12.22 6.97 0.52
C SER A 56 -12.49 6.92 -0.98
N ILE A 57 -12.90 5.76 -1.51
CA ILE A 57 -13.28 5.60 -2.92
C ILE A 57 -14.47 6.51 -3.23
N LEU A 58 -15.52 6.49 -2.40
CA LEU A 58 -16.69 7.34 -2.58
C LEU A 58 -16.32 8.83 -2.54
N ALA A 59 -15.51 9.25 -1.56
CA ALA A 59 -15.03 10.63 -1.46
C ALA A 59 -14.25 11.03 -2.72
N THR A 60 -13.34 10.18 -3.19
CA THR A 60 -12.55 10.43 -4.40
C THR A 60 -13.44 10.56 -5.64
N TYR A 61 -14.42 9.69 -5.79
CA TYR A 61 -15.42 9.78 -6.86
C TYR A 61 -16.19 11.11 -6.82
N LEU A 62 -16.62 11.54 -5.63
CA LEU A 62 -17.37 12.79 -5.47
C LEU A 62 -16.51 14.04 -5.73
N LEU A 63 -15.20 14.00 -5.45
CA LEU A 63 -14.27 15.11 -5.71
C LEU A 63 -14.06 15.35 -7.22
N ASN A 64 -13.91 14.29 -8.01
CA ASN A 64 -13.69 14.39 -9.44
C ASN A 64 -14.11 13.10 -10.18
N LYS A 65 -15.38 12.99 -10.55
CA LYS A 65 -15.95 11.80 -11.22
C LYS A 65 -15.23 11.42 -12.51
N GLN A 66 -14.86 12.41 -13.32
CA GLN A 66 -14.22 12.18 -14.62
C GLN A 66 -12.80 11.63 -14.44
N SER A 67 -11.99 12.26 -13.59
CA SER A 67 -10.66 11.74 -13.29
C SER A 67 -10.71 10.40 -12.55
N PHE A 68 -11.70 10.20 -11.67
CA PHE A 68 -11.90 8.92 -10.99
C PHE A 68 -12.12 7.79 -11.99
N ALA A 69 -13.00 7.97 -12.98
CA ALA A 69 -13.29 6.95 -13.99
C ALA A 69 -12.04 6.58 -14.82
N ASN A 70 -11.13 7.54 -15.04
CA ASN A 70 -9.88 7.25 -15.74
C ASN A 70 -8.95 6.36 -14.90
N TYR A 71 -8.80 6.67 -13.61
CA TYR A 71 -7.79 6.06 -12.75
C TYR A 71 -8.28 4.83 -11.95
N PHE A 72 -9.58 4.69 -11.71
CA PHE A 72 -10.18 3.52 -11.07
C PHE A 72 -10.38 2.38 -12.10
N SER A 73 -9.28 1.98 -12.72
CA SER A 73 -9.19 0.90 -13.69
C SER A 73 -7.79 0.27 -13.60
N PHE A 74 -7.56 -0.84 -14.31
CA PHE A 74 -6.20 -1.37 -14.45
C PHE A 74 -5.31 -0.52 -15.37
N GLY A 75 -5.88 0.43 -16.11
CA GLY A 75 -5.14 1.32 -17.00
C GLY A 75 -4.43 0.59 -18.13
N GLN A 76 -3.45 1.27 -18.71
CA GLN A 76 -2.60 0.78 -19.80
C GLN A 76 -1.33 0.18 -19.22
N ILE A 77 -1.37 -1.12 -18.91
CA ILE A 77 -0.29 -1.86 -18.23
C ILE A 77 1.07 -1.74 -18.95
N SER A 78 1.07 -1.60 -20.29
CA SER A 78 2.26 -1.47 -21.12
C SER A 78 2.56 -0.02 -21.59
N ALA A 79 1.92 0.99 -21.01
CA ALA A 79 2.16 2.39 -21.38
C ALA A 79 3.64 2.78 -21.22
N SER A 80 4.10 3.70 -22.06
CA SER A 80 5.46 4.23 -21.96
C SER A 80 5.61 5.12 -20.74
N GLY A 81 6.69 4.93 -19.98
CA GLY A 81 7.03 5.77 -18.83
C GLY A 81 8.05 6.86 -19.18
N ASN A 82 8.03 7.93 -18.40
CA ASN A 82 9.13 8.90 -18.42
C ASN A 82 10.34 8.37 -17.65
N GLU A 83 11.52 8.84 -18.04
CA GLU A 83 12.78 8.49 -17.38
C GLU A 83 12.73 8.70 -15.85
N LEU A 84 13.27 7.74 -15.11
CA LEU A 84 13.54 7.87 -13.68
C LEU A 84 14.91 7.27 -13.40
N LYS A 85 15.95 8.10 -13.56
CA LYS A 85 17.36 7.69 -13.51
C LYS A 85 17.73 6.91 -12.25
N TRP A 86 17.19 7.31 -11.10
CA TRP A 86 17.52 6.68 -9.82
C TRP A 86 17.06 5.21 -9.73
N PHE A 87 16.07 4.82 -10.55
CA PHE A 87 15.55 3.46 -10.65
C PHE A 87 15.98 2.75 -11.95
N GLY A 88 16.89 3.35 -12.72
CA GLY A 88 17.34 2.78 -14.00
C GLY A 88 16.27 2.73 -15.09
N ILE A 89 15.15 3.44 -14.92
CA ILE A 89 14.07 3.51 -15.92
C ILE A 89 14.49 4.49 -17.00
N LYS A 90 14.62 4.03 -18.24
CA LYS A 90 15.03 4.86 -19.39
C LYS A 90 13.80 5.49 -20.05
N GLN A 91 14.01 6.62 -20.74
CA GLN A 91 12.95 7.23 -21.54
C GLN A 91 12.43 6.23 -22.58
N GLY A 92 11.11 6.01 -22.61
CA GLY A 92 10.47 5.09 -23.55
C GLY A 92 10.44 3.62 -23.12
N ASP A 93 10.98 3.27 -21.94
CA ASP A 93 10.69 1.96 -21.34
C ASP A 93 9.17 1.83 -21.09
N THR A 94 8.62 0.62 -21.30
CA THR A 94 7.22 0.34 -21.00
C THR A 94 7.01 -0.02 -19.55
N TRP A 95 5.86 0.35 -18.99
CA TRP A 95 5.46 -0.03 -17.64
C TRP A 95 5.34 -1.54 -17.45
N LEU A 96 5.20 -2.33 -18.51
CA LEU A 96 5.29 -3.78 -18.41
C LEU A 96 6.68 -4.23 -17.95
N LYS A 97 7.74 -3.75 -18.62
CA LYS A 97 9.11 -4.07 -18.26
C LYS A 97 9.49 -3.45 -16.91
N THR A 98 9.16 -2.17 -16.74
CA THR A 98 9.47 -1.43 -15.51
C THR A 98 8.75 -2.03 -14.31
N GLY A 99 7.45 -2.29 -14.40
CA GLY A 99 6.63 -2.86 -13.35
C GLY A 99 7.13 -4.25 -12.93
N LEU A 100 7.41 -5.14 -13.88
CA LEU A 100 8.01 -6.45 -13.59
C LEU A 100 9.37 -6.34 -12.90
N SER A 101 10.22 -5.42 -13.36
CA SER A 101 11.53 -5.19 -12.72
C SER A 101 11.37 -4.68 -11.28
N LEU A 102 10.44 -3.75 -11.04
CA LEU A 102 10.15 -3.24 -9.70
C LEU A 102 9.56 -4.31 -8.78
N CYS A 103 8.66 -5.18 -9.30
CA CYS A 103 8.17 -6.33 -8.55
C CYS A 103 9.32 -7.21 -8.04
N ILE A 104 10.35 -7.46 -8.84
CA ILE A 104 11.49 -8.28 -8.43
C ILE A 104 12.38 -7.51 -7.45
N VAL A 105 12.83 -6.32 -7.84
CA VAL A 105 13.84 -5.55 -7.08
C VAL A 105 13.32 -5.15 -5.71
N ILE A 106 12.10 -4.59 -5.63
CA ILE A 106 11.54 -4.12 -4.36
C ILE A 106 11.25 -5.31 -3.44
N THR A 107 10.72 -6.42 -3.98
CA THR A 107 10.49 -7.65 -3.20
C THR A 107 11.78 -8.22 -2.64
N ILE A 108 12.88 -8.22 -3.39
CA ILE A 108 14.19 -8.66 -2.88
C ILE A 108 14.66 -7.74 -1.74
N VAL A 109 14.58 -6.42 -1.91
CA VAL A 109 14.99 -5.45 -0.87
C VAL A 109 14.15 -5.65 0.40
N THR A 110 12.83 -5.77 0.27
CA THR A 110 11.91 -6.02 1.39
C THR A 110 12.21 -7.37 2.06
N ALA A 111 12.44 -8.43 1.29
CA ALA A 111 12.77 -9.76 1.81
C ALA A 111 14.07 -9.74 2.62
N ILE A 112 15.12 -9.05 2.13
CA ILE A 112 16.39 -8.90 2.85
C ILE A 112 16.16 -8.16 4.18
N PHE A 113 15.41 -7.05 4.15
CA PHE A 113 15.09 -6.29 5.35
C PHE A 113 14.34 -7.14 6.40
N LEU A 114 13.31 -7.88 5.98
CA LEU A 114 12.50 -8.74 6.86
C LEU A 114 13.27 -9.98 7.33
N TYR A 115 14.18 -10.52 6.52
CA TYR A 115 15.03 -11.65 6.90
C TYR A 115 15.85 -11.32 8.16
N PHE A 116 16.43 -10.11 8.23
CA PHE A 116 17.18 -9.69 9.42
C PHE A 116 16.31 -9.57 10.66
N GLN A 117 15.02 -9.25 10.51
CA GLN A 117 14.07 -9.24 11.64
C GLN A 117 13.69 -10.65 12.09
N LEU A 118 13.42 -11.55 11.14
CA LEU A 118 13.07 -12.94 11.44
C LEU A 118 14.24 -13.75 12.01
N LYS A 119 15.47 -13.47 11.58
CA LYS A 119 16.67 -14.17 12.06
C LYS A 119 16.82 -14.09 13.58
N ALA A 120 16.32 -13.02 14.21
CA ALA A 120 16.41 -12.83 15.66
C ALA A 120 15.53 -13.81 16.47
N ILE A 121 14.52 -14.44 15.86
CA ILE A 121 13.47 -15.17 16.58
C ILE A 121 13.33 -16.65 16.22
N ASN A 122 14.11 -17.17 15.27
CA ASN A 122 14.05 -18.57 14.80
C ASN A 122 12.63 -19.05 14.45
N PRO A 123 12.02 -18.56 13.35
CA PRO A 123 10.61 -18.82 13.01
C PRO A 123 10.30 -20.29 12.72
N ASN A 124 9.13 -20.75 13.18
CA ASN A 124 8.57 -22.03 12.76
C ASN A 124 7.99 -21.94 11.34
N TRP A 125 8.83 -22.19 10.34
CA TRP A 125 8.44 -22.15 8.92
C TRP A 125 7.29 -23.09 8.55
N LYS A 126 7.06 -24.18 9.29
CA LYS A 126 5.96 -25.12 9.00
C LYS A 126 4.59 -24.49 9.23
N SER A 127 4.49 -23.47 10.08
CA SER A 127 3.23 -22.76 10.36
C SER A 127 2.69 -22.01 9.13
N LEU A 128 3.53 -21.69 8.14
CA LEU A 128 3.08 -21.00 6.93
C LEU A 128 2.00 -21.77 6.16
N GLN A 129 1.98 -23.11 6.23
CA GLN A 129 0.99 -23.90 5.51
C GLN A 129 -0.44 -23.59 5.95
N SER A 130 -0.65 -23.30 7.24
CA SER A 130 -1.97 -22.96 7.79
C SER A 130 -2.29 -21.48 7.62
N GLY A 131 -1.27 -20.63 7.48
CA GLY A 131 -1.41 -19.19 7.31
C GLY A 131 -1.55 -18.71 5.86
N ILE A 132 -1.08 -19.46 4.86
CA ILE A 132 -0.85 -18.93 3.49
C ILE A 132 -2.10 -18.33 2.84
N PHE A 133 -3.25 -18.99 2.98
CA PHE A 133 -4.51 -18.46 2.47
C PHE A 133 -4.85 -17.09 3.08
N TRP A 134 -4.71 -16.97 4.40
CA TRP A 134 -5.00 -15.75 5.14
C TRP A 134 -3.99 -14.65 4.85
N ILE A 135 -2.70 -15.00 4.76
CA ILE A 135 -1.64 -14.07 4.38
C ILE A 135 -1.97 -13.44 3.03
N LEU A 136 -2.24 -14.27 2.01
CA LEU A 136 -2.58 -13.77 0.67
C LEU A 136 -3.84 -12.91 0.66
N LEU A 137 -4.89 -13.32 1.38
CA LEU A 137 -6.13 -12.55 1.48
C LEU A 137 -5.94 -11.19 2.15
N PHE A 138 -5.20 -11.16 3.27
CA PHE A 138 -4.92 -9.92 3.99
C PHE A 138 -3.99 -9.02 3.20
N SER A 139 -2.97 -9.56 2.53
CA SER A 139 -2.09 -8.75 1.66
C SER A 139 -2.84 -8.15 0.48
N LEU A 140 -3.76 -8.92 -0.11
CA LEU A 140 -4.58 -8.44 -1.23
C LEU A 140 -5.50 -7.28 -0.81
N SER A 141 -6.19 -7.45 0.32
CA SER A 141 -7.12 -6.44 0.86
C SER A 141 -6.42 -5.21 1.42
N ASN A 142 -5.31 -5.39 2.14
CA ASN A 142 -4.51 -4.31 2.72
C ASN A 142 -3.94 -3.42 1.62
N SER A 143 -3.16 -4.01 0.71
CA SER A 143 -2.55 -3.26 -0.40
C SER A 143 -3.62 -2.56 -1.25
N PHE A 144 -4.75 -3.21 -1.55
CA PHE A 144 -5.87 -2.56 -2.25
C PHE A 144 -6.36 -1.34 -1.45
N GLY A 145 -6.64 -1.51 -0.16
CA GLY A 145 -7.16 -0.45 0.69
C GLY A 145 -6.24 0.76 0.75
N GLU A 146 -4.95 0.53 0.92
CA GLU A 146 -3.94 1.58 0.95
C GLU A 146 -3.74 2.24 -0.43
N GLU A 147 -3.73 1.49 -1.53
CA GLU A 147 -3.68 2.08 -2.88
C GLU A 147 -4.86 3.01 -3.14
N MET A 148 -6.07 2.62 -2.72
CA MET A 148 -7.26 3.43 -2.93
C MET A 148 -7.26 4.72 -2.10
N ILE A 149 -6.65 4.69 -0.92
CA ILE A 149 -6.56 5.86 -0.03
C ILE A 149 -5.45 6.81 -0.49
N PHE A 150 -4.25 6.29 -0.72
CA PHE A 150 -3.05 7.10 -0.88
C PHE A 150 -2.70 7.37 -2.35
N ARG A 151 -3.04 6.46 -3.26
CA ARG A 151 -2.75 6.61 -4.69
C ARG A 151 -3.99 7.12 -5.42
N LEU A 152 -5.10 6.40 -5.42
CA LEU A 152 -6.34 6.87 -6.07
C LEU A 152 -6.83 8.19 -5.45
N GLY A 153 -6.88 8.28 -4.12
CA GLY A 153 -7.33 9.48 -3.39
C GLY A 153 -6.47 10.74 -3.61
N ILE A 154 -5.24 10.60 -4.10
CA ILE A 154 -4.32 11.72 -4.36
C ILE A 154 -4.13 11.95 -5.86
N VAL A 155 -3.72 10.92 -6.60
CA VAL A 155 -3.38 11.02 -8.03
C VAL A 155 -4.59 11.41 -8.85
N SER A 156 -5.75 10.78 -8.62
CA SER A 156 -6.94 11.05 -9.42
C SER A 156 -7.44 12.50 -9.28
N PRO A 157 -7.77 13.02 -8.09
CA PRO A 157 -8.36 14.35 -7.98
C PRO A 157 -7.36 15.50 -8.24
N LEU A 158 -6.05 15.26 -8.08
CA LEU A 158 -5.02 16.28 -8.34
C LEU A 158 -4.47 16.26 -9.77
N SER A 159 -4.77 15.23 -10.56
CA SER A 159 -4.35 15.16 -11.97
C SER A 159 -4.88 16.36 -12.76
N GLY A 160 -3.99 17.02 -13.51
CA GLY A 160 -4.28 18.27 -14.23
C GLY A 160 -4.41 19.52 -13.34
N GLN A 161 -4.33 19.40 -12.01
CA GLN A 161 -4.36 20.54 -11.08
C GLN A 161 -2.97 20.93 -10.59
N LEU A 162 -2.06 19.97 -10.48
CA LEU A 162 -0.68 20.16 -10.02
C LEU A 162 0.31 19.44 -10.97
N ALA A 163 1.58 19.84 -10.91
CA ALA A 163 2.64 19.13 -11.61
C ALA A 163 2.74 17.66 -11.11
N PRO A 164 2.94 16.66 -12.00
CA PRO A 164 2.93 15.24 -11.62
C PRO A 164 3.88 14.92 -10.45
N THR A 165 5.11 15.41 -10.49
CA THR A 165 6.09 15.19 -9.40
C THR A 165 5.61 15.71 -8.05
N THR A 166 4.87 16.83 -8.02
CA THR A 166 4.29 17.36 -6.78
C THR A 166 3.25 16.39 -6.21
N ILE A 167 2.41 15.82 -7.07
CA ILE A 167 1.41 14.81 -6.69
C ILE A 167 2.10 13.56 -6.12
N PHE A 168 3.20 13.11 -6.76
CA PHE A 168 3.95 11.93 -6.31
C PHE A 168 4.56 12.16 -4.92
N ILE A 169 5.13 13.34 -4.68
CA ILE A 169 5.70 13.71 -3.37
C ILE A 169 4.60 13.76 -2.30
N ILE A 170 3.43 14.35 -2.59
CA ILE A 170 2.31 14.38 -1.64
C ILE A 170 1.88 12.94 -1.26
N SER A 171 1.69 12.07 -2.26
CA SER A 171 1.37 10.65 -2.04
C SER A 171 2.45 9.95 -1.19
N ALA A 172 3.73 10.16 -1.54
CA ALA A 172 4.87 9.60 -0.83
C ALA A 172 4.91 10.01 0.65
N VAL A 173 4.70 11.29 0.94
CA VAL A 173 4.73 11.82 2.31
C VAL A 173 3.56 11.30 3.14
N LEU A 174 2.34 11.34 2.58
CA LEU A 174 1.14 10.87 3.28
C LEU A 174 1.16 9.36 3.56
N PHE A 175 1.78 8.59 2.67
CA PHE A 175 1.97 7.16 2.86
C PHE A 175 3.15 6.84 3.79
N GLY A 176 4.26 7.57 3.67
CA GLY A 176 5.47 7.33 4.44
C GLY A 176 5.36 7.67 5.92
N ILE A 177 4.81 8.84 6.28
CA ILE A 177 4.77 9.30 7.69
C ILE A 177 4.12 8.30 8.65
N PRO A 178 2.95 7.69 8.35
CA PRO A 178 2.32 6.69 9.22
C PRO A 178 3.23 5.50 9.55
N HIS A 179 4.16 5.15 8.66
CA HIS A 179 5.11 4.06 8.86
C HIS A 179 6.17 4.37 9.93
N PHE A 180 6.14 5.54 10.56
CA PHE A 180 6.90 5.72 11.80
C PHE A 180 6.40 4.78 12.90
N ALA A 181 5.08 4.58 13.00
CA ALA A 181 4.41 3.68 13.95
C ALA A 181 3.82 2.41 13.29
N GLY A 182 3.76 2.37 11.95
CA GLY A 182 3.33 1.22 11.16
C GLY A 182 4.46 0.19 10.91
N MET A 183 4.25 -0.74 9.98
CA MET A 183 5.23 -1.76 9.60
C MET A 183 5.55 -1.64 8.10
N PRO A 184 6.82 -1.54 7.68
CA PRO A 184 8.04 -1.38 8.49
C PRO A 184 8.01 -0.12 9.36
N ASN A 185 8.60 -0.17 10.57
CA ASN A 185 8.53 0.93 11.54
C ASN A 185 9.74 1.89 11.52
N GLY A 186 9.60 3.02 12.21
CA GLY A 186 10.66 3.99 12.43
C GLY A 186 11.10 4.74 11.18
N ILE A 187 12.26 5.41 11.26
CA ILE A 187 12.78 6.26 10.18
C ILE A 187 13.03 5.47 8.90
N ILE A 188 13.51 4.23 9.02
CA ILE A 188 13.72 3.34 7.88
C ILE A 188 12.38 3.01 7.21
N GLY A 189 11.34 2.70 8.00
CA GLY A 189 10.00 2.46 7.48
C GLY A 189 9.41 3.65 6.74
N VAL A 190 9.50 4.85 7.33
CA VAL A 190 9.06 6.09 6.68
C VAL A 190 9.76 6.30 5.34
N THR A 191 11.07 6.05 5.29
CA THR A 191 11.87 6.25 4.07
C THR A 191 11.51 5.22 2.99
N LEU A 192 11.46 3.93 3.34
CA LEU A 192 11.13 2.85 2.40
C LEU A 192 9.70 3.01 1.85
N ALA A 193 8.73 3.26 2.74
CA ALA A 193 7.34 3.48 2.36
C ALA A 193 7.19 4.76 1.52
N GLY A 194 7.88 5.85 1.87
CA GLY A 194 7.85 7.08 1.09
C GLY A 194 8.41 6.90 -0.34
N ILE A 195 9.56 6.24 -0.47
CA ILE A 195 10.16 5.91 -1.78
C ILE A 195 9.21 5.05 -2.60
N LEU A 196 8.64 4.00 -1.99
CA LEU A 196 7.66 3.15 -2.64
C LEU A 196 6.44 3.98 -3.09
N GLY A 197 5.84 4.75 -2.19
CA GLY A 197 4.67 5.59 -2.45
C GLY A 197 4.88 6.60 -3.58
N PHE A 198 6.09 7.12 -3.76
CA PHE A 198 6.45 7.97 -4.90
C PHE A 198 6.35 7.19 -6.22
N ILE A 199 6.95 6.00 -6.29
CA ILE A 199 7.01 5.17 -7.50
C ILE A 199 5.61 4.65 -7.87
N LEU A 200 4.82 4.23 -6.88
CA LEU A 200 3.46 3.75 -7.09
C LEU A 200 2.53 4.89 -7.57
N ALA A 201 2.71 6.11 -7.07
CA ALA A 201 1.98 7.27 -7.60
C ALA A 201 2.37 7.58 -9.06
N LYS A 202 3.67 7.49 -9.39
CA LYS A 202 4.14 7.63 -10.77
C LYS A 202 3.55 6.56 -11.68
N SER A 203 3.53 5.30 -11.25
CA SER A 203 2.97 4.19 -12.06
C SER A 203 1.49 4.40 -12.36
N MET A 204 0.73 4.84 -11.35
CA MET A 204 -0.68 5.13 -11.54
C MET A 204 -0.91 6.29 -12.49
N HIS A 205 -0.14 7.37 -12.35
CA HIS A 205 -0.24 8.54 -13.21
C HIS A 205 0.05 8.22 -14.68
N GLU A 206 1.14 7.49 -14.95
CA GLU A 206 1.59 7.21 -16.31
C GLU A 206 0.81 6.09 -17.01
N THR A 207 0.25 5.15 -16.25
CA THR A 207 -0.60 4.08 -16.83
C THR A 207 -2.09 4.39 -16.80
N ASN A 208 -2.51 5.49 -16.16
CA ASN A 208 -3.91 5.81 -15.91
C ASN A 208 -4.67 4.66 -15.23
N GLY A 209 -4.04 3.97 -14.27
CA GLY A 209 -4.67 2.86 -13.57
C GLY A 209 -3.85 2.37 -12.39
N PHE A 210 -4.50 1.72 -11.44
CA PHE A 210 -3.85 1.32 -10.19
C PHE A 210 -3.12 -0.04 -10.27
N PHE A 211 -3.12 -0.73 -11.42
CA PHE A 211 -2.62 -2.10 -11.53
C PHE A 211 -1.19 -2.28 -11.01
N TRP A 212 -0.23 -1.50 -11.52
CA TRP A 212 1.17 -1.63 -11.08
C TRP A 212 1.36 -1.19 -9.64
N ALA A 213 0.67 -0.13 -9.23
CA ALA A 213 0.70 0.35 -7.86
C ALA A 213 0.28 -0.77 -6.90
N TRP A 214 -0.83 -1.44 -7.20
CA TRP A 214 -1.40 -2.52 -6.40
C TRP A 214 -0.58 -3.80 -6.43
N VAL A 215 -0.15 -4.28 -7.61
CA VAL A 215 0.61 -5.53 -7.72
C VAL A 215 1.96 -5.44 -7.01
N ILE A 216 2.69 -4.33 -7.20
CA ILE A 216 4.00 -4.14 -6.55
C ILE A 216 3.83 -4.11 -5.03
N HIS A 217 2.82 -3.39 -4.54
CA HIS A 217 2.53 -3.26 -3.12
C HIS A 217 2.06 -4.59 -2.50
N PHE A 218 1.13 -5.28 -3.16
CA PHE A 218 0.64 -6.59 -2.76
C PHE A 218 1.79 -7.57 -2.47
N LEU A 219 2.80 -7.63 -3.34
CA LEU A 219 3.96 -8.50 -3.14
C LEU A 219 4.75 -8.14 -1.86
N GLN A 220 4.82 -6.86 -1.50
CA GLN A 220 5.47 -6.44 -0.26
C GLN A 220 4.64 -6.85 0.95
N ASP A 221 3.33 -6.67 0.88
CA ASP A 221 2.41 -7.08 1.94
C ASP A 221 2.40 -8.60 2.16
N VAL A 222 2.61 -9.41 1.12
CA VAL A 222 2.75 -10.87 1.29
C VAL A 222 3.94 -11.20 2.18
N LEU A 223 5.07 -10.51 1.97
CA LEU A 223 6.25 -10.68 2.82
C LEU A 223 6.03 -10.12 4.22
N ILE A 224 5.50 -8.89 4.33
CA ILE A 224 5.31 -8.21 5.62
C ILE A 224 4.31 -8.96 6.50
N ILE A 225 3.13 -9.28 5.97
CA ILE A 225 2.08 -9.98 6.73
C ILE A 225 2.51 -11.42 7.02
N GLY A 226 3.23 -12.08 6.10
CA GLY A 226 3.83 -13.40 6.35
C GLY A 226 4.87 -13.37 7.46
N THR A 227 5.74 -12.35 7.49
CA THR A 227 6.70 -12.13 8.57
C THR A 227 5.99 -11.89 9.90
N MET A 228 4.97 -11.03 9.93
CA MET A 228 4.18 -10.77 11.14
C MET A 228 3.44 -12.02 11.63
N PHE A 229 2.91 -12.85 10.72
CA PHE A 229 2.31 -14.14 11.06
C PHE A 229 3.32 -15.05 11.77
N LEU A 230 4.51 -15.24 11.17
CA LEU A 230 5.58 -16.05 11.77
C LEU A 230 6.04 -15.53 13.14
N MET A 231 6.12 -14.21 13.30
CA MET A 231 6.48 -13.59 14.58
C MET A 231 5.47 -13.88 15.70
N ASN A 232 4.17 -13.94 15.37
CA ASN A 232 3.11 -14.18 16.35
C ASN A 232 2.91 -15.68 16.67
N GLU A 233 3.21 -16.56 15.72
CA GLU A 233 3.23 -18.01 15.98
C GLU A 233 4.32 -18.39 16.98
N ASN A 234 5.51 -17.81 16.84
CA ASN A 234 6.63 -18.05 17.74
C ASN A 234 6.40 -17.57 19.19
N THR A 235 5.57 -16.55 19.41
CA THR A 235 5.23 -16.08 20.76
C THR A 235 4.12 -16.90 21.42
N SER A 236 3.46 -17.78 20.66
CA SER A 236 2.33 -18.58 21.12
C SER A 236 2.71 -20.02 21.51
N SER A 237 3.97 -20.40 21.29
CA SER A 237 4.58 -21.68 21.67
C SER A 237 5.49 -21.53 22.88
#